data_AF-A0A098B865-F1
#
_entry.id   AF-A0A098B865-F1
#
_cell.length_a   1.000
_cell.length_b   1.000
_cell.length_c   1.000
_cell.angle_alpha   90.00
_cell.angle_beta   90.00
_cell.angle_gamma   90.00
#
_symmetry.space_group_name_H-M   'P 1'
#
loop_
_entity.id
_entity.type
_entity.pdbx_description
1 polymer ?
#
loop_
_entity_poly.entity_id
_entity_poly.type
_entity_poly.pdbx_seq_one_letter_code
_entity_poly.pdbx_strand_id
1 'polypeptide(L)'
;MTLYETLCAELAQQEVGVYEVSLLPKIKGLYCDKIIWLNRNIETEREKACTLAEEQAHYLTSVGDILDQHKVRNRKQERLARRMAYEKLIPLQSFVGASREGIRSRYEFAEYMDVTEGFLEDALAYYKEKYGPRVELANYLICFEPLEVIELFDER
;
A
#
# COMPACT_ATOMS: atom_id res chain seq x y z
N MET A 1 -14.52 1.96 12.10
CA MET A 1 -13.11 1.62 12.31
C MET A 1 -12.38 2.12 11.09
N THR A 2 -11.39 2.99 11.26
CA THR A 2 -10.59 3.53 10.15
C THR A 2 -9.61 2.48 9.63
N LEU A 3 -9.00 2.72 8.46
CA LEU A 3 -7.97 1.82 7.94
C LEU A 3 -6.78 1.73 8.92
N TYR A 4 -6.39 2.86 9.52
CA TYR A 4 -5.34 2.91 10.54
C TYR A 4 -5.67 2.03 11.76
N GLU A 5 -6.87 2.18 12.32
CA GLU A 5 -7.32 1.37 13.46
C GLU A 5 -7.35 -0.14 13.14
N THR A 6 -7.75 -0.49 11.91
CA THR A 6 -7.77 -1.88 11.43
C THR A 6 -6.36 -2.47 11.39
N LEU A 7 -5.40 -1.75 10.83
CA LEU A 7 -3.99 -2.18 10.78
C LEU A 7 -3.38 -2.31 12.18
N CYS A 8 -3.67 -1.38 13.08
CA CYS A 8 -3.26 -1.45 14.48
C CYS A 8 -3.83 -2.70 15.18
N ALA A 9 -5.10 -3.03 14.94
CA ALA A 9 -5.73 -4.21 15.51
C ALA A 9 -5.11 -5.52 14.98
N GLU A 10 -4.81 -5.60 13.68
CA GLU A 10 -4.11 -6.75 13.09
C GLU A 10 -2.71 -6.95 13.70
N LEU A 11 -1.93 -5.87 13.84
CA LEU A 11 -0.59 -5.91 14.42
C LEU A 11 -0.63 -6.31 15.90
N ALA A 12 -1.61 -5.83 16.65
CA ALA A 12 -1.80 -6.21 18.04
C ALA A 12 -2.09 -7.70 18.20
N GLN A 13 -2.86 -8.32 17.30
CA GLN A 13 -3.09 -9.78 17.27
C GLN A 13 -1.80 -10.58 17.00
N GLN A 14 -0.81 -9.95 16.37
CA GLN A 14 0.50 -10.54 16.07
C GLN A 14 1.57 -10.18 17.11
N GLU A 15 1.19 -9.54 18.22
CA GLU A 15 2.09 -9.04 19.27
C GLU A 15 3.14 -8.04 18.74
N VAL A 16 2.79 -7.28 17.69
CA VAL A 16 3.61 -6.19 17.16
C VAL A 16 3.13 -4.87 17.76
N GLY A 17 4.00 -4.18 18.48
CA GLY A 17 3.69 -2.89 19.12
C GLY A 17 3.75 -1.74 18.13
N VAL A 18 2.78 -0.83 18.17
CA VAL A 18 2.77 0.40 17.36
C VAL A 18 2.79 1.61 18.29
N TYR A 19 3.76 2.50 18.10
CA TYR A 19 3.94 3.70 18.92
C TYR A 19 4.12 4.95 18.08
N GLU A 20 3.42 6.03 18.43
CA GLU A 20 3.63 7.33 17.81
C GLU A 20 4.67 8.13 18.60
N VAL A 21 5.81 8.42 17.98
CA VAL A 21 6.95 9.11 18.61
C VAL A 21 7.46 10.25 17.73
N SER A 22 8.26 11.14 18.32
CA SER A 22 8.92 12.18 17.53
C SER A 22 10.12 11.59 16.79
N LEU A 23 9.98 11.41 15.47
CA LEU A 23 11.07 11.01 14.58
C LEU A 23 11.57 12.22 13.77
N LEU A 24 12.74 12.07 13.14
CA LEU A 24 13.22 13.06 12.17
C LEU A 24 12.14 13.30 11.10
N PRO A 25 11.91 14.54 10.63
CA PRO A 25 10.80 14.84 9.71
C PRO A 25 10.75 14.00 8.42
N LYS A 26 11.91 13.49 7.98
CA LYS A 26 12.03 12.64 6.78
C LYS A 26 11.68 11.17 7.03
N ILE A 27 11.65 10.74 8.29
CA ILE A 27 11.33 9.37 8.68
C ILE A 27 9.88 9.35 9.10
N LYS A 28 9.03 8.68 8.31
CA LYS A 28 7.59 8.57 8.55
C LYS A 28 7.27 7.37 9.43
N GLY A 29 7.94 6.25 9.20
CA GLY A 29 7.84 5.03 9.98
C GLY A 29 9.21 4.38 10.19
N LEU A 30 9.29 3.46 11.16
CA LEU A 30 10.40 2.55 11.34
C LEU A 30 9.92 1.27 12.02
N TYR A 31 10.27 0.13 11.44
CA TYR A 31 10.12 -1.18 12.05
C TYR A 31 11.45 -1.72 12.60
N CYS A 32 11.46 -2.24 13.82
CA CYS A 32 12.53 -3.08 14.37
C CYS A 32 11.99 -4.00 15.48
N ASP A 33 12.40 -5.27 15.49
CA ASP A 33 12.16 -6.20 16.61
C ASP A 33 10.72 -6.20 17.16
N LYS A 34 9.73 -6.42 16.28
CA LYS A 34 8.29 -6.40 16.61
C LYS A 34 7.77 -5.06 17.17
N ILE A 35 8.48 -3.97 16.91
CA ILE A 35 8.03 -2.62 17.24
C ILE A 35 8.02 -1.78 15.98
N ILE A 36 6.91 -1.08 15.76
CA ILE A 36 6.74 -0.07 14.72
C ILE A 36 6.62 1.29 15.41
N TRP A 37 7.50 2.21 15.04
CA TRP A 37 7.40 3.61 15.40
C TRP A 37 6.87 4.41 14.23
N LEU A 38 5.77 5.13 14.45
CA LEU A 38 5.26 6.11 13.50
C LEU A 38 5.63 7.51 13.95
N ASN A 39 5.94 8.37 12.98
CA ASN A 39 6.21 9.77 13.26
C ASN A 39 4.91 10.46 13.66
N ARG A 40 4.85 10.94 14.91
CA ARG A 40 3.67 11.63 15.45
C ARG A 40 3.33 12.94 14.73
N ASN A 41 4.24 13.45 13.91
CA ASN A 41 4.02 14.65 13.09
C ASN A 41 3.26 14.36 11.79
N ILE A 42 2.89 13.10 11.51
CA ILE A 42 1.96 12.77 10.43
C ILE A 42 0.56 13.25 10.83
N GLU A 43 0.02 14.20 10.07
CA GLU A 43 -1.20 14.92 10.43
C GLU A 43 -2.47 14.11 10.16
N THR A 44 -2.45 13.24 9.15
CA THR A 44 -3.65 12.51 8.69
C THR A 44 -3.58 11.03 9.04
N GLU A 45 -4.71 10.46 9.46
CA GLU A 45 -4.81 9.00 9.70
C GLU A 45 -4.55 8.20 8.42
N ARG A 46 -4.90 8.75 7.28
CA ARG A 46 -4.64 8.18 5.96
C ARG A 46 -3.16 8.00 5.66
N GLU A 47 -2.35 9.04 5.90
CA GLU A 47 -0.90 8.94 5.75
C GLU A 47 -0.29 8.00 6.80
N LYS A 48 -0.84 7.99 8.03
CA LYS A 48 -0.44 7.00 9.06
C LYS A 48 -0.73 5.57 8.61
N ALA A 49 -1.90 5.32 8.02
CA ALA A 49 -2.29 4.00 7.53
C ALA A 49 -1.38 3.52 6.40
N CYS A 50 -1.09 4.38 5.42
CA CYS A 50 -0.15 4.07 4.33
C CYS A 50 1.24 3.74 4.88
N THR A 51 1.76 4.57 5.79
CA THR A 51 3.06 4.36 6.44
C THR A 51 3.06 3.06 7.25
N LEU A 52 2.02 2.80 8.03
CA LEU A 52 1.89 1.62 8.87
C LEU A 52 1.82 0.33 8.04
N ALA A 53 1.17 0.35 6.88
CA ALA A 53 1.13 -0.79 5.97
C ALA A 53 2.52 -1.13 5.41
N GLU A 54 3.34 -0.12 5.10
CA GLU A 54 4.74 -0.33 4.71
C GLU A 54 5.56 -0.94 5.86
N GLU A 55 5.44 -0.41 7.09
CA GLU A 55 6.16 -0.96 8.24
C GLU A 55 5.67 -2.37 8.64
N GLN A 56 4.38 -2.67 8.48
CA GLN A 56 3.85 -4.03 8.62
C GLN A 56 4.44 -4.96 7.56
N ALA A 57 4.59 -4.51 6.32
CA ALA A 57 5.24 -5.31 5.28
C ALA A 57 6.74 -5.52 5.57
N HIS A 58 7.42 -4.55 6.19
CA HIS A 58 8.78 -4.72 6.69
C HIS A 58 8.87 -5.79 7.77
N TYR A 59 7.94 -5.81 8.72
CA TYR A 59 7.83 -6.88 9.72
C TYR A 59 7.76 -8.27 9.08
N LEU A 60 7.00 -8.42 8.00
CA LEU A 60 6.79 -9.71 7.34
C LEU A 60 7.95 -10.17 6.45
N THR A 61 8.77 -9.24 5.95
CA THR A 61 9.71 -9.54 4.84
C THR A 61 11.17 -9.21 5.10
N SER A 62 11.44 -8.31 6.04
CA SER A 62 12.80 -7.79 6.26
C SER A 62 13.59 -8.72 7.16
N VAL A 63 14.82 -9.04 6.75
CA VAL A 63 15.77 -9.85 7.50
C VAL A 63 17.08 -9.07 7.66
N GLY A 64 17.45 -8.81 8.92
CA GLY A 64 18.63 -8.04 9.29
C GLY A 64 18.48 -6.53 9.10
N ASP A 65 19.57 -5.80 9.28
CA ASP A 65 19.60 -4.33 9.11
C ASP A 65 19.58 -3.93 7.63
N ILE A 66 18.53 -3.20 7.24
CA ILE A 66 18.30 -2.73 5.87
C ILE A 66 18.58 -1.23 5.67
N LEU A 67 19.10 -0.52 6.67
CA LEU A 67 19.34 0.94 6.60
C LEU A 67 20.39 1.31 5.55
N ASP A 68 21.37 0.43 5.29
CA ASP A 68 22.39 0.64 4.27
C ASP A 68 21.84 0.40 2.85
N GLN A 69 21.37 1.46 2.21
CA GLN A 69 20.80 1.43 0.86
C GLN A 69 21.86 1.30 -0.26
N HIS A 70 23.17 1.28 0.04
CA HIS A 70 24.19 0.95 -0.95
C HIS A 70 24.19 -0.55 -1.28
N LYS A 71 23.71 -1.38 -0.36
CA LYS A 71 23.56 -2.83 -0.57
C LYS A 71 22.35 -3.15 -1.43
N VAL A 72 22.58 -3.84 -2.56
CA VAL A 72 21.52 -4.31 -3.47
C VAL A 72 20.47 -5.14 -2.73
N ARG A 73 20.89 -6.00 -1.77
CA ARG A 73 19.99 -6.81 -0.96
C ARG A 73 19.00 -5.94 -0.17
N ASN A 74 19.47 -4.87 0.44
CA ASN A 74 18.64 -3.98 1.25
C ASN A 74 17.61 -3.26 0.38
N ARG A 75 18.03 -2.74 -0.79
CA ARG A 75 17.11 -2.16 -1.78
C ARG A 75 16.04 -3.13 -2.28
N LYS A 76 16.38 -4.43 -2.40
CA LYS A 76 15.41 -5.46 -2.79
C LYS A 76 14.37 -5.72 -1.69
N GLN A 77 14.80 -5.73 -0.42
CA GLN A 77 13.90 -5.90 0.72
C GLN A 77 12.96 -4.69 0.86
N GLU A 78 13.48 -3.47 0.76
CA GLU A 78 12.69 -2.23 0.73
C GLU A 78 11.61 -2.26 -0.37
N ARG A 79 12.00 -2.61 -1.60
CA ARG A 79 11.05 -2.72 -2.71
C ARG A 79 10.00 -3.80 -2.46
N LEU A 80 10.38 -4.93 -1.85
CA LEU A 80 9.44 -6.00 -1.55
C LEU A 80 8.39 -5.55 -0.52
N ALA A 81 8.83 -4.87 0.55
CA ALA A 81 7.92 -4.34 1.57
C ALA A 81 6.89 -3.37 0.98
N ARG A 82 7.33 -2.40 0.17
CA ARG A 82 6.43 -1.46 -0.53
C ARG A 82 5.40 -2.17 -1.41
N ARG A 83 5.85 -3.14 -2.21
CA ARG A 83 4.97 -3.94 -3.08
C ARG A 83 3.89 -4.66 -2.27
N MET A 84 4.27 -5.25 -1.14
CA MET A 84 3.31 -5.91 -0.27
C MET A 84 2.33 -4.93 0.38
N ALA A 85 2.78 -3.72 0.74
CA ALA A 85 1.89 -2.67 1.21
C ALA A 85 0.88 -2.24 0.13
N TYR A 86 1.33 -2.05 -1.12
CA TYR A 86 0.45 -1.73 -2.25
C TYR A 86 -0.59 -2.82 -2.50
N GLU A 87 -0.18 -4.08 -2.53
CA GLU A 87 -1.09 -5.22 -2.75
C GLU A 87 -2.09 -5.41 -1.60
N LYS A 88 -1.67 -5.13 -0.37
CA LYS A 88 -2.53 -5.21 0.80
C LYS A 88 -3.60 -4.10 0.79
N LEU A 89 -3.20 -2.85 0.58
CA LEU A 89 -4.12 -1.72 0.67
C LEU A 89 -4.93 -1.52 -0.61
N ILE A 90 -4.37 -1.84 -1.78
CA ILE A 90 -5.02 -1.63 -3.09
C ILE A 90 -4.99 -2.95 -3.86
N PRO A 91 -5.72 -3.99 -3.43
CA PRO A 91 -5.78 -5.27 -4.15
C PRO A 91 -6.41 -5.09 -5.53
N LEU A 92 -6.02 -5.89 -6.54
CA LEU A 92 -6.56 -5.76 -7.91
C LEU A 92 -8.11 -5.78 -7.98
N GLN A 93 -8.76 -6.51 -7.07
CA GLN A 93 -10.22 -6.57 -6.97
C GLN A 93 -10.85 -5.21 -6.63
N SER A 94 -10.14 -4.32 -5.93
CA SER A 94 -10.68 -3.01 -5.55
C SER A 94 -10.88 -2.09 -6.74
N PHE A 95 -10.11 -2.26 -7.82
CA PHE A 95 -10.30 -1.54 -9.09
C PHE A 95 -11.67 -1.87 -9.70
N VAL A 96 -12.05 -3.15 -9.69
CA VAL A 96 -13.36 -3.60 -10.17
C VAL A 96 -14.47 -3.07 -9.26
N GLY A 97 -14.26 -3.11 -7.94
CA GLY A 97 -15.19 -2.54 -6.96
C GLY A 97 -15.44 -1.05 -7.20
N ALA A 98 -14.37 -0.25 -7.30
CA ALA A 98 -14.44 1.18 -7.57
C ALA A 98 -15.14 1.48 -8.90
N SER A 99 -14.84 0.72 -9.96
CA SER A 99 -15.49 0.90 -11.26
C SER A 99 -17.00 0.68 -11.21
N ARG A 100 -17.46 -0.32 -10.43
CA ARG A 100 -18.90 -0.61 -10.23
C ARG A 100 -19.62 0.49 -9.46
N GLU A 101 -18.92 1.15 -8.54
CA GLU A 101 -19.41 2.34 -7.82
C GLU A 101 -19.36 3.62 -8.67
N GLY A 102 -18.91 3.52 -9.93
CA GLY A 102 -18.84 4.67 -10.84
C GLY A 102 -17.65 5.60 -10.59
N ILE A 103 -16.66 5.18 -9.80
CA ILE A 103 -15.41 5.93 -9.58
C ILE A 103 -14.56 5.88 -10.84
N ARG A 104 -14.16 7.06 -11.35
CA ARG A 104 -13.44 7.19 -12.62
C ARG A 104 -12.15 8.01 -12.53
N SER A 105 -11.91 8.70 -11.41
CA SER A 105 -10.69 9.48 -11.21
C SER A 105 -9.75 8.84 -10.19
N ARG A 106 -8.44 9.12 -10.31
CA ARG A 106 -7.44 8.70 -9.33
C ARG A 106 -7.71 9.31 -7.95
N TYR A 107 -8.17 10.56 -7.92
CA TYR A 107 -8.54 11.26 -6.68
C TYR A 107 -9.67 10.52 -5.95
N GLU A 108 -10.79 10.27 -6.62
CA GLU A 108 -11.91 9.51 -6.05
C GLU A 108 -11.50 8.09 -5.64
N PHE A 109 -10.59 7.46 -6.41
CA PHE A 109 -10.12 6.13 -6.07
C PHE A 109 -9.23 6.13 -4.82
N ALA A 110 -8.38 7.14 -4.64
CA ALA A 110 -7.58 7.30 -3.43
C ALA A 110 -8.49 7.52 -2.19
N GLU A 111 -9.54 8.34 -2.33
CA GLU A 111 -10.55 8.53 -1.28
C GLU A 111 -11.31 7.24 -0.99
N TYR A 112 -11.72 6.49 -2.02
CA TYR A 112 -12.44 5.21 -1.87
C TYR A 112 -11.60 4.16 -1.15
N MET A 113 -10.30 4.11 -1.40
CA MET A 113 -9.36 3.19 -0.75
C MET A 113 -8.87 3.69 0.62
N ASP A 114 -9.20 4.93 1.00
CA ASP A 114 -8.66 5.64 2.16
C ASP A 114 -7.12 5.63 2.23
N VAL A 115 -6.49 5.94 1.09
CA VAL A 115 -5.02 6.05 0.93
C VAL A 115 -4.63 7.41 0.35
N THR A 116 -3.38 7.83 0.54
CA THR A 116 -2.90 9.08 -0.05
C THR A 116 -2.80 8.96 -1.58
N GLU A 117 -2.94 10.08 -2.29
CA GLU A 117 -2.80 10.10 -3.76
C GLU A 117 -1.40 9.62 -4.20
N GLY A 118 -0.35 10.01 -3.47
CA GLY A 118 1.01 9.54 -3.75
C GLY A 118 1.18 8.04 -3.56
N PHE A 119 0.55 7.45 -2.53
CA PHE A 119 0.57 6.00 -2.32
C PHE A 119 -0.16 5.27 -3.46
N LEU A 120 -1.31 5.80 -3.91
CA LEU A 120 -2.03 5.26 -5.06
C LEU A 120 -1.19 5.37 -6.34
N GLU A 121 -0.52 6.50 -6.58
CA GLU A 121 0.33 6.70 -7.75
C GLU A 121 1.48 5.68 -7.78
N ASP A 122 2.17 5.48 -6.66
CA ASP A 122 3.23 4.48 -6.53
C ASP A 122 2.70 3.05 -6.73
N ALA A 123 1.51 2.74 -6.21
CA ALA A 123 0.87 1.44 -6.40
C ALA A 123 0.49 1.18 -7.87
N LEU A 124 -0.04 2.18 -8.58
CA LEU A 124 -0.33 2.10 -10.01
C LEU A 124 0.94 1.89 -10.83
N ALA A 125 2.02 2.61 -10.50
CA ALA A 125 3.32 2.43 -11.15
C ALA A 125 3.86 1.01 -10.91
N TYR A 126 3.73 0.47 -9.70
CA TYR A 126 4.06 -0.91 -9.38
C TYR A 126 3.25 -1.91 -10.21
N TYR A 127 1.92 -1.77 -10.24
CA TYR A 127 1.07 -2.69 -11.00
C TYR A 127 1.38 -2.66 -12.48
N LYS A 128 1.70 -1.49 -13.03
CA LYS A 128 2.17 -1.33 -14.40
C LYS A 128 3.53 -1.99 -14.64
N GLU A 129 4.48 -1.87 -13.71
CA GLU A 129 5.77 -2.58 -13.75
C GLU A 129 5.56 -4.10 -13.76
N LYS A 130 4.62 -4.60 -12.94
CA LYS A 130 4.38 -6.04 -12.75
C LYS A 130 3.60 -6.70 -13.88
N TYR A 131 2.54 -6.05 -14.38
CA TYR A 131 1.59 -6.64 -15.33
C TYR A 131 1.63 -6.00 -16.73
N GLY A 132 2.38 -4.92 -16.90
CA GLY A 132 2.30 -4.08 -18.10
C GLY A 132 1.13 -3.08 -18.03
N PRO A 133 0.69 -2.50 -19.17
CA PRO A 133 -0.30 -1.41 -19.15
C PRO A 133 -1.70 -1.83 -18.66
N ARG A 134 -2.00 -3.14 -18.66
CA ARG A 134 -3.30 -3.70 -18.28
C ARG A 134 -3.18 -5.14 -17.78
N VAL A 135 -4.15 -5.59 -17.00
CA VAL A 135 -4.25 -6.97 -16.50
C VAL A 135 -5.69 -7.48 -16.59
N GLU A 136 -5.86 -8.74 -16.97
CA GLU A 136 -7.15 -9.43 -16.92
C GLU A 136 -7.37 -10.02 -15.52
N LEU A 137 -8.53 -9.74 -14.93
CA LEU A 137 -8.99 -10.25 -13.65
C LEU A 137 -10.41 -10.80 -13.82
N ALA A 138 -10.53 -12.13 -13.91
CA ALA A 138 -11.78 -12.81 -14.25
C ALA A 138 -12.38 -12.25 -15.56
N ASN A 139 -13.59 -11.70 -15.52
CA ASN A 139 -14.25 -11.08 -16.67
C ASN A 139 -14.01 -9.55 -16.76
N TYR A 140 -12.95 -9.03 -16.14
CA TYR A 140 -12.60 -7.62 -16.19
C TYR A 140 -11.19 -7.42 -16.76
N LEU A 141 -11.03 -6.37 -17.55
CA LEU A 141 -9.74 -5.84 -17.98
C LEU A 141 -9.47 -4.55 -17.23
N ILE A 142 -8.43 -4.54 -16.38
CA ILE A 142 -8.00 -3.36 -15.63
C ILE A 142 -6.87 -2.68 -16.41
N CYS A 143 -7.08 -1.44 -16.82
CA CYS A 143 -6.08 -0.56 -17.42
C CYS A 143 -5.53 0.38 -16.35
N PHE A 144 -4.21 0.49 -16.23
CA PHE A 144 -3.58 1.36 -15.22
C PHE A 144 -3.36 2.79 -15.76
N GLU A 145 -3.37 2.96 -17.09
CA GLU A 145 -3.17 4.26 -17.75
C GLU A 145 -3.85 4.32 -19.14
N PRO A 146 -4.95 5.09 -19.30
CA PRO A 146 -5.75 5.72 -18.24
C PRO A 146 -6.32 4.68 -17.27
N LEU A 147 -6.67 5.11 -16.04
CA LEU A 147 -7.26 4.21 -15.03
C LEU A 147 -8.69 3.85 -15.45
N GLU A 148 -8.87 2.66 -15.98
CA GLU A 148 -10.15 2.19 -16.49
C GLU A 148 -10.34 0.71 -16.18
N VAL A 149 -11.59 0.30 -16.01
CA VAL A 149 -11.97 -1.11 -15.91
C VAL A 149 -13.05 -1.39 -16.94
N ILE A 150 -12.81 -2.39 -17.76
CA ILE A 150 -13.70 -2.82 -18.84
C ILE A 150 -14.23 -4.20 -18.48
N GLU A 151 -15.55 -4.35 -18.48
CA GLU A 151 -16.18 -5.67 -18.37
C GLU A 151 -16.10 -6.39 -19.72
N LEU A 152 -15.53 -7.58 -19.70
CA LEU A 152 -15.41 -8.47 -20.86
C LEU A 152 -16.68 -9.32 -20.92
N PHE A 153 -17.47 -9.13 -21.97
CA PHE A 153 -18.61 -9.99 -22.27
C PHE A 153 -18.14 -11.13 -23.17
N ASP A 154 -18.39 -12.36 -22.74
CA ASP A 154 -18.26 -13.53 -23.61
C ASP A 154 -19.51 -13.55 -24.52
N GLU A 155 -19.34 -13.31 -25.82
CA GLU A 155 -20.39 -13.58 -26.80
C GLU A 155 -20.57 -15.10 -26.89
N ARG A 156 -21.45 -15.67 -26.07
CA ARG A 156 -21.95 -17.05 -26.22
C ARG A 156 -23.44 -17.07 -26.48
#